data_AF-A0A2S9DYH4-F1
#
_entry.id   AF-A0A2S9DYH4-F1
#
_cell.length_a   1.000
_cell.length_b   1.000
_cell.length_c   1.000
_cell.angle_alpha   90.00
_cell.angle_beta   90.00
_cell.angle_gamma   90.00
#
_symmetry.space_group_name_H-M   'P 1'
#
loop_
_entity.id
_entity.type
_entity.pdbx_description
1 polymer ?
#
loop_
_entity_poly.entity_id
_entity_poly.type
_entity_poly.pdbx_seq_one_letter_code
_entity_poly.pdbx_strand_id
1 'polypeptide(L)'
;MNHEELDASLDSFGDALASATRVTPGNALRPEDIAVAGAKPSDEVAQYALHLGDDALILAQRLSHWISRAPEIEEDIALGNIALDVLGHARSFLTYAGLAWDKTEDDLAYWREEEEFTSLQIVEQPNGHFGVTIMRQLIVSIYQHLLYSRLLESADETIAAICAKAVKEVDYHRDHAIAWTIRLGQGTEESAEKMRHALEILWPYTGEMFQDEEMHSELGDVAVLPSSLREAWDAEITSVLAEAGLEIPKSGLAMAHGRAGEHSEHMGYILAEMQVLARKHPGASW
;
A
#
# COMPACT_ATOMS: atom_id res chain seq x y z
N MET A 1 24.45 -16.04 30.00
CA MET A 1 24.65 -15.65 28.59
C MET A 1 26.03 -15.06 28.49
N ASN A 2 26.88 -15.69 27.70
CA ASN A 2 28.24 -15.25 27.50
C ASN A 2 28.24 -14.06 26.51
N HIS A 3 29.22 -13.17 26.60
CA HIS A 3 29.26 -11.94 25.79
C HIS A 3 29.21 -12.21 24.27
N GLU A 4 29.69 -13.38 23.84
CA GLU A 4 29.67 -13.83 22.45
C GLU A 4 28.27 -14.25 21.94
N GLU A 5 27.33 -14.65 22.81
CA GLU A 5 25.94 -14.97 22.41
C GLU A 5 25.09 -13.71 22.21
N LEU A 6 25.48 -12.59 22.83
CA LEU A 6 24.82 -11.29 22.66
C LEU A 6 25.24 -10.60 21.35
N ASP A 7 26.51 -10.75 20.94
CA ASP A 7 26.98 -10.21 19.66
C ASP A 7 26.32 -10.92 18.46
N ALA A 8 26.13 -12.24 18.54
CA ALA A 8 25.49 -13.00 17.46
C ALA A 8 23.98 -12.70 17.28
N SER A 9 23.28 -12.24 18.34
CA SER A 9 21.86 -11.84 18.22
C SER A 9 21.69 -10.42 17.68
N LEU A 10 22.70 -9.56 17.88
CA LEU A 10 22.73 -8.19 17.36
C LEU A 10 23.19 -8.13 15.89
N ASP A 11 24.02 -9.06 15.44
CA ASP A 11 24.41 -9.19 14.02
C ASP A 11 23.19 -9.49 13.11
N SER A 12 22.15 -10.15 13.64
CA SER A 12 20.90 -10.38 12.90
C SER A 12 20.08 -9.11 12.66
N PHE A 13 20.25 -8.07 13.47
CA PHE A 13 19.58 -6.76 13.28
C PHE A 13 20.34 -5.86 12.30
N GLY A 14 21.65 -6.07 12.14
CA GLY A 14 22.50 -5.30 11.23
C GLY A 14 22.17 -5.51 9.75
N ASP A 15 21.71 -6.72 9.38
CA ASP A 15 21.43 -7.06 7.98
C ASP A 15 20.12 -6.44 7.46
N ALA A 16 19.14 -6.17 8.35
CA ALA A 16 17.90 -5.48 8.00
C ALA A 16 18.14 -4.00 7.61
N LEU A 17 19.07 -3.32 8.28
CA LEU A 17 19.52 -1.97 7.94
C LEU A 17 20.45 -1.93 6.72
N ALA A 18 21.17 -3.03 6.45
CA ALA A 18 22.02 -3.15 5.26
C ALA A 18 21.20 -3.26 3.96
N SER A 19 19.97 -3.77 4.03
CA SER A 19 19.02 -3.77 2.91
C SER A 19 18.59 -2.35 2.52
N ALA A 20 18.27 -1.50 3.52
CA ALA A 20 17.75 -0.14 3.33
C ALA A 20 18.72 0.84 2.64
N THR A 21 20.01 0.52 2.55
CA THR A 21 21.04 1.36 1.91
C THR A 21 21.62 0.79 0.62
N ARG A 22 21.19 -0.41 0.21
CA ARG A 22 21.50 -0.93 -1.12
C ARG A 22 20.55 -0.30 -2.13
N VAL A 23 20.90 0.90 -2.60
CA VAL A 23 20.41 1.42 -3.87
C VAL A 23 20.76 0.38 -4.92
N THR A 24 19.81 -0.48 -5.27
CA THR A 24 19.99 -1.46 -6.33
C THR A 24 20.09 -0.66 -7.63
N PRO A 25 21.24 -0.63 -8.32
CA PRO A 25 21.35 0.05 -9.60
C PRO A 25 20.74 -0.87 -10.66
N GLY A 26 19.42 -0.95 -10.68
CA GLY A 26 18.66 -1.45 -11.81
C GLY A 26 17.69 -0.36 -12.17
N ASN A 27 17.76 0.15 -13.40
CA ASN A 27 16.87 1.14 -14.05
C ASN A 27 15.48 1.27 -13.39
N ALA A 28 15.40 1.89 -12.22
CA ALA A 28 14.17 2.15 -11.54
C ALA A 28 13.65 3.43 -12.18
N LEU A 29 12.58 3.32 -12.95
CA LEU A 29 11.92 4.48 -13.54
C LEU A 29 11.45 5.36 -12.38
N ARG A 30 12.11 6.51 -12.21
CA ARG A 30 11.63 7.52 -11.29
C ARG A 30 10.45 8.26 -11.93
N PRO A 31 9.56 8.89 -11.15
CA PRO A 31 8.48 9.70 -11.70
C PRO A 31 8.98 10.72 -12.75
N GLU A 32 10.15 11.31 -12.51
CA GLU A 32 10.74 12.29 -13.45
C GLU A 32 11.17 11.63 -14.78
N ASP A 33 11.62 10.38 -14.73
CA ASP A 33 12.00 9.63 -15.94
C ASP A 33 10.76 9.22 -16.75
N ILE A 34 9.65 8.88 -16.08
CA ILE A 34 8.34 8.61 -16.70
C ILE A 34 7.79 9.85 -17.40
N ALA A 35 7.82 10.99 -16.70
CA ALA A 35 7.35 12.27 -17.25
C ALA A 35 8.12 12.69 -18.51
N VAL A 36 9.42 12.39 -18.58
CA VAL A 36 10.29 12.73 -19.71
C VAL A 36 10.17 11.73 -20.87
N ALA A 37 9.92 10.44 -20.58
CA ALA A 37 9.78 9.40 -21.61
C ALA A 37 8.63 9.71 -22.60
N GLY A 38 7.55 10.33 -22.11
CA GLY A 38 6.48 10.89 -22.96
C GLY A 38 5.60 9.86 -23.68
N ALA A 39 5.74 8.56 -23.38
CA ALA A 39 4.84 7.53 -23.86
C ALA A 39 3.48 7.68 -23.14
N LYS A 40 2.51 8.25 -23.85
CA LYS A 40 1.16 8.47 -23.32
C LYS A 40 0.39 7.14 -23.24
N PRO A 41 -0.15 6.74 -22.07
CA PRO A 41 -1.08 5.61 -21.97
C PRO A 41 -2.37 5.90 -22.74
N SER A 42 -3.16 4.85 -23.06
CA SER A 42 -4.57 5.06 -23.38
C SER A 42 -5.34 5.51 -22.14
N ASP A 43 -6.56 6.02 -22.32
CA ASP A 43 -7.40 6.45 -21.20
C ASP A 43 -7.68 5.30 -20.23
N GLU A 44 -7.90 4.08 -20.74
CA GLU A 44 -8.16 2.89 -19.92
C GLU A 44 -6.94 2.48 -19.11
N VAL A 45 -5.74 2.53 -19.71
CA VAL A 45 -4.47 2.24 -19.01
C VAL A 45 -4.21 3.31 -17.95
N ALA A 46 -4.51 4.58 -18.26
CA ALA A 46 -4.36 5.67 -17.33
C ALA A 46 -5.32 5.56 -16.13
N GLN A 47 -6.57 5.14 -16.35
CA GLN A 47 -7.52 4.83 -15.26
C GLN A 47 -7.01 3.69 -14.39
N TYR A 48 -6.45 2.63 -14.98
CA TYR A 48 -5.88 1.53 -14.21
C TYR A 48 -4.69 1.98 -13.37
N ALA A 49 -3.78 2.76 -13.96
CA ALA A 49 -2.67 3.36 -13.22
C ALA A 49 -3.17 4.30 -12.11
N LEU A 50 -4.26 5.03 -12.33
CA LEU A 50 -4.89 5.87 -11.30
C LEU A 50 -5.39 5.05 -10.11
N HIS A 51 -6.04 3.89 -10.34
CA HIS A 51 -6.49 2.99 -9.26
C HIS A 51 -5.31 2.55 -8.38
N LEU A 52 -4.20 2.14 -9.01
CA LEU A 52 -2.98 1.72 -8.30
C LEU A 52 -2.32 2.89 -7.55
N GLY A 53 -2.29 4.06 -8.18
CA GLY A 53 -1.74 5.29 -7.59
C GLY A 53 -2.54 5.79 -6.39
N ASP A 54 -3.86 5.69 -6.44
CA ASP A 54 -4.77 6.13 -5.38
C ASP A 54 -4.65 5.24 -4.14
N ASP A 55 -4.60 3.92 -4.31
CA ASP A 55 -4.35 2.99 -3.20
C ASP A 55 -3.07 3.35 -2.46
N ALA A 56 -2.00 3.59 -3.22
CA ALA A 56 -0.71 3.94 -2.68
C ALA A 56 -0.74 5.33 -2.00
N LEU A 57 -1.33 6.35 -2.62
CA LEU A 57 -1.37 7.71 -2.08
C LEU A 57 -2.10 7.76 -0.72
N ILE A 58 -3.28 7.13 -0.65
CA ILE A 58 -4.09 7.13 0.56
C ILE A 58 -3.45 6.30 1.67
N LEU A 59 -2.85 5.15 1.35
CA LEU A 59 -2.09 4.36 2.32
C LEU A 59 -0.88 5.14 2.85
N ALA A 60 -0.12 5.81 1.97
CA ALA A 60 1.04 6.60 2.35
C ALA A 60 0.67 7.76 3.29
N GLN A 61 -0.46 8.44 3.04
CA GLN A 61 -0.98 9.47 3.93
C GLN A 61 -1.33 8.88 5.31
N ARG A 62 -2.01 7.73 5.35
CA ARG A 62 -2.29 7.03 6.62
C ARG A 62 -1.02 6.65 7.36
N LEU A 63 -0.02 6.10 6.70
CA LEU A 63 1.23 5.71 7.34
C LEU A 63 2.01 6.93 7.85
N SER A 64 2.02 8.03 7.12
CA SER A 64 2.71 9.26 7.51
C SER A 64 2.18 9.86 8.81
N HIS A 65 0.93 9.60 9.18
CA HIS A 65 0.38 10.03 10.47
C HIS A 65 1.05 9.35 11.67
N TRP A 66 1.80 8.26 11.47
CA TRP A 66 2.57 7.62 12.53
C TRP A 66 3.89 8.30 12.84
N ILE A 67 4.42 9.14 11.95
CA ILE A 67 5.70 9.82 12.15
C ILE A 67 5.66 10.62 13.46
N SER A 68 6.61 10.34 14.37
CA SER A 68 6.72 10.84 15.75
C SER A 68 5.66 10.34 16.73
N ARG A 69 4.96 9.25 16.39
CA ARG A 69 3.85 8.68 17.18
C ARG A 69 3.91 7.16 17.30
N ALA A 70 4.90 6.50 16.68
CA ALA A 70 5.04 5.05 16.77
C ALA A 70 5.38 4.61 18.20
N PRO A 71 5.11 3.33 18.58
CA PRO A 71 5.38 2.83 19.92
C PRO A 71 6.88 2.90 20.30
N GLU A 72 7.75 2.78 19.30
CA GLU A 72 9.21 2.76 19.44
C GLU A 72 9.84 3.54 18.27
N ILE A 73 11.06 4.06 18.44
CA ILE A 73 11.72 4.89 17.43
C ILE A 73 12.04 4.08 16.17
N GLU A 74 12.36 2.80 16.34
CA GLU A 74 12.59 1.85 15.26
C GLU A 74 11.33 1.70 14.39
N GLU A 75 10.14 1.68 15.01
CA GLU A 75 8.88 1.61 14.29
C GLU A 75 8.49 2.92 13.63
N ASP A 76 8.87 4.05 14.21
CA ASP A 76 8.73 5.36 13.56
C ASP A 76 9.55 5.42 12.27
N ILE A 77 10.78 4.90 12.31
CA ILE A 77 11.66 4.81 11.14
C ILE A 77 11.12 3.79 10.13
N ALA A 78 10.68 2.61 10.59
CA ALA A 78 10.15 1.57 9.72
C ALA A 78 8.88 2.03 8.99
N LEU A 79 7.87 2.53 9.71
CA LEU A 79 6.65 3.04 9.11
C LEU A 79 6.91 4.28 8.23
N GLY A 80 7.85 5.13 8.63
CA GLY A 80 8.28 6.27 7.80
C GLY A 80 8.90 5.83 6.46
N ASN A 81 9.73 4.79 6.47
CA ASN A 81 10.32 4.23 5.26
C ASN A 81 9.25 3.58 4.36
N ILE A 82 8.34 2.78 4.94
CA ILE A 82 7.21 2.20 4.20
C ILE A 82 6.35 3.31 3.59
N ALA A 83 6.04 4.36 4.34
CA ALA A 83 5.27 5.50 3.84
C ALA A 83 5.97 6.18 2.64
N LEU A 84 7.29 6.34 2.71
CA LEU A 84 8.08 6.94 1.63
C LEU A 84 8.10 6.06 0.36
N ASP A 85 8.26 4.76 0.51
CA ASP A 85 8.22 3.82 -0.62
C ASP A 85 6.86 3.84 -1.32
N VAL A 86 5.79 3.72 -0.53
CA VAL A 86 4.41 3.71 -1.05
C VAL A 86 4.05 5.06 -1.68
N LEU A 87 4.52 6.19 -1.12
CA LEU A 87 4.40 7.50 -1.77
C LEU A 87 5.15 7.52 -3.12
N GLY A 88 6.31 6.86 -3.20
CA GLY A 88 7.04 6.68 -4.46
C GLY A 88 6.26 5.87 -5.50
N HIS A 89 5.50 4.85 -5.08
CA HIS A 89 4.60 4.09 -5.97
C HIS A 89 3.49 5.01 -6.48
N ALA A 90 2.83 5.74 -5.58
CA ALA A 90 1.79 6.69 -5.92
C ALA A 90 2.26 7.70 -6.96
N ARG A 91 3.40 8.36 -6.71
CA ARG A 91 4.00 9.32 -7.64
C ARG A 91 4.25 8.72 -9.03
N SER A 92 4.79 7.51 -9.08
CA SER A 92 5.10 6.84 -10.35
C SER A 92 3.83 6.54 -11.16
N PHE A 93 2.81 5.97 -10.52
CA PHE A 93 1.54 5.64 -11.17
C PHE A 93 0.73 6.89 -11.54
N LEU A 94 0.63 7.87 -10.66
CA LEU A 94 -0.09 9.13 -10.92
C LEU A 94 0.59 9.95 -12.00
N THR A 95 1.92 10.03 -12.00
CA THR A 95 2.65 10.68 -13.10
C THR A 95 2.35 10.01 -14.43
N TYR A 96 2.34 8.67 -14.47
CA TYR A 96 2.04 7.93 -15.69
C TYR A 96 0.59 8.15 -16.16
N ALA A 97 -0.39 8.04 -15.26
CA ALA A 97 -1.80 8.30 -15.56
C ALA A 97 -2.02 9.73 -16.09
N GLY A 98 -1.38 10.71 -15.47
CA GLY A 98 -1.49 12.12 -15.84
C GLY A 98 -1.09 12.42 -17.29
N LEU A 99 -0.17 11.65 -17.89
CA LEU A 99 0.27 11.83 -19.28
C LEU A 99 -0.87 11.68 -20.30
N ALA A 100 -1.88 10.84 -20.03
CA ALA A 100 -3.05 10.70 -20.90
C ALA A 100 -3.93 11.96 -20.90
N TRP A 101 -4.02 12.64 -19.75
CA TRP A 101 -4.96 13.74 -19.53
C TRP A 101 -4.30 15.13 -19.49
N ASP A 102 -3.02 15.21 -19.87
CA ASP A 102 -2.20 16.43 -19.76
C ASP A 102 -2.23 17.02 -18.33
N LYS A 103 -2.19 16.13 -17.34
CA LYS A 103 -2.16 16.42 -15.90
C LYS A 103 -0.83 15.95 -15.28
N THR A 104 -0.43 16.61 -14.21
CA THR A 104 0.69 16.19 -13.35
C THR A 104 0.22 15.26 -12.22
N GLU A 105 1.17 14.61 -11.53
CA GLU A 105 0.84 13.87 -10.29
C GLU A 105 0.19 14.78 -9.23
N ASP A 106 0.60 16.04 -9.14
CA ASP A 106 0.04 17.03 -8.23
C ASP A 106 -1.40 17.42 -8.60
N ASP A 107 -1.70 17.52 -9.90
CA ASP A 107 -3.08 17.74 -10.39
C ASP A 107 -4.00 16.60 -9.94
N LEU A 108 -3.52 15.36 -9.99
CA LEU A 108 -4.27 14.19 -9.58
C LEU A 108 -4.34 14.04 -8.05
N ALA A 109 -3.29 14.37 -7.31
CA ALA A 109 -3.29 14.23 -5.86
C ALA A 109 -4.10 15.33 -5.15
N TYR A 110 -3.99 16.58 -5.60
CA TYR A 110 -4.43 17.74 -4.81
C TYR A 110 -5.72 18.41 -5.27
N TRP A 111 -6.16 18.16 -6.51
CA TRP A 111 -7.27 18.87 -7.12
C TRP A 111 -8.48 18.00 -7.47
N ARG A 112 -8.41 16.70 -7.15
CA ARG A 112 -9.56 15.80 -7.18
C ARG A 112 -10.37 15.88 -5.88
N GLU A 113 -11.68 15.85 -6.00
CA GLU A 113 -12.64 15.64 -4.91
C GLU A 113 -12.79 14.15 -4.58
N GLU A 114 -13.49 13.86 -3.47
CA GLU A 114 -13.64 12.50 -2.93
C GLU A 114 -14.18 11.50 -3.96
N GLU A 115 -15.20 11.88 -4.73
CA GLU A 115 -15.83 11.01 -5.73
C GLU A 115 -14.95 10.74 -6.96
N GLU A 116 -13.84 11.47 -7.11
CA GLU A 116 -12.86 11.28 -8.19
C GLU A 116 -11.68 10.39 -7.75
N PHE A 117 -11.57 10.06 -6.46
CA PHE A 117 -10.62 9.06 -5.98
C PHE A 117 -11.15 7.65 -6.17
N THR A 118 -10.25 6.72 -6.46
CA THR A 118 -10.57 5.34 -6.80
C THR A 118 -9.86 4.34 -5.89
N SER A 119 -9.37 4.78 -4.73
CA SER A 119 -8.68 3.90 -3.77
C SER A 119 -9.63 2.90 -3.10
N LEU A 120 -9.11 1.74 -2.70
CA LEU A 120 -9.83 0.78 -1.86
C LEU A 120 -10.20 1.39 -0.50
N GLN A 121 -11.39 1.09 0.02
CA GLN A 121 -11.81 1.54 1.34
C GLN A 121 -10.93 1.01 2.48
N ILE A 122 -10.20 -0.10 2.26
CA ILE A 122 -9.28 -0.62 3.28
C ILE A 122 -8.12 0.33 3.56
N VAL A 123 -7.59 1.03 2.54
CA VAL A 123 -6.40 1.89 2.70
C VAL A 123 -6.73 3.21 3.40
N GLU A 124 -7.98 3.66 3.34
CA GLU A 124 -8.45 4.84 4.06
C GLU A 124 -8.86 4.56 5.51
N GLN A 125 -8.92 3.30 5.97
CA GLN A 125 -9.35 3.01 7.35
C GLN A 125 -8.45 3.71 8.38
N PRO A 126 -8.99 4.19 9.52
CA PRO A 126 -8.21 4.90 10.53
C PRO A 126 -7.08 4.04 11.11
N ASN A 127 -5.97 4.69 11.48
CA ASN A 127 -4.81 3.98 12.03
C ASN A 127 -5.07 3.24 13.36
N GLY A 128 -6.04 3.71 14.15
CA GLY A 128 -6.38 3.12 15.44
C GLY A 128 -5.18 2.99 16.39
N HIS A 129 -5.15 1.90 17.16
CA HIS A 129 -3.95 1.47 17.85
C HIS A 129 -2.99 0.77 16.87
N PHE A 130 -1.71 0.63 17.23
CA PHE A 130 -0.66 0.06 16.36
C PHE A 130 -1.06 -1.26 15.67
N GLY A 131 -1.71 -2.18 16.39
CA GLY A 131 -2.21 -3.44 15.80
C GLY A 131 -3.18 -3.27 14.62
N VAL A 132 -4.01 -2.22 14.58
CA VAL A 132 -4.88 -1.91 13.42
C VAL A 132 -4.03 -1.54 12.21
N THR A 133 -3.01 -0.70 12.41
CA THR A 133 -2.09 -0.32 11.33
C THR A 133 -1.30 -1.51 10.81
N ILE A 134 -0.75 -2.35 11.70
CA ILE A 134 -0.03 -3.57 11.30
C ILE A 134 -0.94 -4.54 10.55
N MET A 135 -2.17 -4.76 11.02
CA MET A 135 -3.12 -5.65 10.35
C MET A 135 -3.54 -5.12 8.97
N ARG A 136 -3.78 -3.81 8.84
CA ARG A 136 -4.06 -3.17 7.53
C ARG A 136 -2.85 -3.35 6.61
N GLN A 137 -1.65 -3.09 7.12
CA GLN A 137 -0.42 -3.24 6.36
C GLN A 137 -0.22 -4.69 5.91
N LEU A 138 -0.48 -5.68 6.76
CA LEU A 138 -0.41 -7.10 6.41
C LEU A 138 -1.35 -7.44 5.25
N ILE A 139 -2.64 -7.11 5.41
CA ILE A 139 -3.67 -7.42 4.42
C ILE A 139 -3.31 -6.82 3.05
N VAL A 140 -2.93 -5.54 3.05
CA VAL A 140 -2.65 -4.78 1.82
C VAL A 140 -1.30 -5.18 1.21
N SER A 141 -0.25 -5.38 2.00
CA SER A 141 1.07 -5.75 1.47
C SER A 141 1.11 -7.15 0.87
N ILE A 142 0.38 -8.13 1.42
CA ILE A 142 0.22 -9.44 0.77
C ILE A 142 -0.48 -9.27 -0.59
N TYR A 143 -1.56 -8.49 -0.63
CA TYR A 143 -2.28 -8.22 -1.89
C TYR A 143 -1.40 -7.51 -2.92
N GLN A 144 -0.73 -6.43 -2.52
CA GLN A 144 0.16 -5.65 -3.38
C GLN A 144 1.35 -6.48 -3.86
N HIS A 145 1.92 -7.35 -3.02
CA HIS A 145 3.01 -8.23 -3.42
C HIS A 145 2.57 -9.18 -4.54
N LEU A 146 1.40 -9.80 -4.41
CA LEU A 146 0.82 -10.67 -5.42
C LEU A 146 0.48 -9.89 -6.70
N LEU A 147 -0.18 -8.74 -6.57
CA LEU A 147 -0.57 -7.88 -7.68
C LEU A 147 0.64 -7.38 -8.48
N TYR A 148 1.62 -6.77 -7.81
CA TYR A 148 2.81 -6.23 -8.45
C TYR A 148 3.69 -7.33 -9.04
N SER A 149 3.75 -8.51 -8.42
CA SER A 149 4.42 -9.68 -9.01
C SER A 149 3.81 -10.09 -10.34
N ARG A 150 2.47 -10.07 -10.46
CA ARG A 150 1.78 -10.36 -11.72
C ARG A 150 1.93 -9.23 -12.73
N LEU A 151 1.93 -7.98 -12.29
CA LEU A 151 2.13 -6.82 -13.16
C LEU A 151 3.56 -6.69 -13.72
N LEU A 152 4.54 -7.45 -13.21
CA LEU A 152 5.84 -7.61 -13.88
C LEU A 152 5.70 -8.17 -15.30
N GLU A 153 4.63 -8.92 -15.56
CA GLU A 153 4.30 -9.52 -16.85
C GLU A 153 3.32 -8.67 -17.67
N SER A 154 3.01 -7.44 -17.22
CA SER A 154 2.10 -6.53 -17.92
C SER A 154 2.60 -6.24 -19.34
N ALA A 155 1.68 -6.25 -20.31
CA ALA A 155 1.96 -5.84 -21.67
C ALA A 155 2.26 -4.32 -21.80
N ASP A 156 1.94 -3.53 -20.77
CA ASP A 156 2.38 -2.14 -20.66
C ASP A 156 3.76 -2.06 -19.99
N GLU A 157 4.76 -1.66 -20.77
CA GLU A 157 6.16 -1.60 -20.32
C GLU A 157 6.37 -0.62 -19.15
N THR A 158 5.55 0.43 -19.03
CA THR A 158 5.69 1.42 -17.96
C THR A 158 5.14 0.87 -16.65
N ILE A 159 3.95 0.26 -16.67
CA ILE A 159 3.39 -0.43 -15.50
C ILE A 159 4.32 -1.53 -15.03
N ALA A 160 4.82 -2.37 -15.94
CA ALA A 160 5.75 -3.44 -15.61
C ALA A 160 7.04 -2.91 -14.95
N ALA A 161 7.57 -1.79 -15.45
CA ALA A 161 8.79 -1.20 -14.90
C ALA A 161 8.58 -0.51 -13.54
N ILE A 162 7.43 0.14 -13.32
CA ILE A 162 7.05 0.65 -11.99
C ILE A 162 6.99 -0.53 -11.00
N CYS A 163 6.31 -1.61 -11.37
CA CYS A 163 6.16 -2.80 -10.54
C CYS A 163 7.49 -3.52 -10.26
N ALA A 164 8.45 -3.50 -11.20
CA ALA A 164 9.78 -4.09 -11.02
C ALA A 164 10.59 -3.46 -9.88
N LYS A 165 10.30 -2.19 -9.55
CA LYS A 165 10.80 -1.52 -8.35
C LYS A 165 9.88 -1.82 -7.16
N ALA A 166 8.59 -1.53 -7.31
CA ALA A 166 7.62 -1.56 -6.22
C ALA A 166 7.52 -2.92 -5.53
N VAL A 167 7.57 -4.03 -6.27
CA VAL A 167 7.46 -5.38 -5.71
C VAL A 167 8.56 -5.70 -4.68
N LYS A 168 9.77 -5.16 -4.86
CA LYS A 168 10.89 -5.38 -3.93
C LYS A 168 10.71 -4.60 -2.63
N GLU A 169 10.13 -3.40 -2.73
CA GLU A 169 9.79 -2.58 -1.57
C GLU A 169 8.62 -3.22 -0.81
N VAL A 170 7.57 -3.66 -1.52
CA VAL A 170 6.42 -4.35 -0.91
C VAL A 170 6.80 -5.67 -0.25
N ASP A 171 7.77 -6.42 -0.79
CA ASP A 171 8.29 -7.65 -0.14
C ASP A 171 8.80 -7.33 1.28
N TYR A 172 9.56 -6.23 1.45
CA TYR A 172 9.98 -5.76 2.76
C TYR A 172 8.80 -5.30 3.63
N HIS A 173 7.81 -4.59 3.07
CA HIS A 173 6.62 -4.14 3.81
C HIS A 173 5.82 -5.33 4.35
N ARG A 174 5.69 -6.38 3.53
CA ARG A 174 5.02 -7.64 3.85
C ARG A 174 5.74 -8.38 4.96
N ASP A 175 7.06 -8.54 4.87
CA ASP A 175 7.84 -9.20 5.91
C ASP A 175 7.77 -8.47 7.26
N HIS A 176 7.83 -7.13 7.25
CA HIS A 176 7.65 -6.31 8.45
C HIS A 176 6.27 -6.55 9.09
N ALA A 177 5.20 -6.51 8.29
CA ALA A 177 3.84 -6.69 8.77
C ALA A 177 3.58 -8.12 9.29
N ILE A 178 4.15 -9.15 8.65
CA ILE A 178 4.10 -10.54 9.10
C ILE A 178 4.78 -10.68 10.46
N ALA A 179 6.02 -10.18 10.58
CA ALA A 179 6.80 -10.28 11.81
C ALA A 179 6.08 -9.62 13.00
N TRP A 180 5.50 -8.43 12.80
CA TRP A 180 4.74 -7.75 13.84
C TRP A 180 3.39 -8.42 14.14
N THR A 181 2.72 -8.98 13.14
CA THR A 181 1.47 -9.71 13.37
C THR A 181 1.70 -10.93 14.25
N ILE A 182 2.74 -11.72 13.97
CA ILE A 182 3.10 -12.89 14.80
C ILE A 182 3.53 -12.44 16.19
N ARG A 183 4.40 -11.42 16.30
CA ARG A 183 4.87 -10.89 17.58
C ARG A 183 3.73 -10.40 18.48
N LEU A 184 2.76 -9.68 17.91
CA LEU A 184 1.64 -9.14 18.67
C LEU A 184 0.59 -10.21 18.97
N GLY A 185 0.33 -11.14 18.05
CA GLY A 185 -0.60 -12.25 18.23
C GLY A 185 -0.14 -13.23 19.32
N GLN A 186 1.16 -13.56 19.35
CA GLN A 186 1.76 -14.46 20.34
C GLN A 186 2.40 -13.76 21.54
N GLY A 187 2.21 -12.44 21.67
CA GLY A 187 2.81 -11.63 22.72
C GLY A 187 2.12 -11.80 24.07
N THR A 188 1.39 -10.78 24.50
CA THR A 188 0.56 -10.82 25.71
C THR A 188 -0.90 -11.02 25.35
N GLU A 189 -1.75 -11.37 26.33
CA GLU A 189 -3.20 -11.41 26.12
C GLU A 189 -3.74 -10.06 25.62
N GLU A 190 -3.18 -8.94 26.10
CA GLU A 190 -3.59 -7.60 25.65
C GLU A 190 -3.21 -7.35 24.18
N SER A 191 -2.00 -7.74 23.75
CA SER A 191 -1.62 -7.57 22.34
C SER A 191 -2.41 -8.51 21.43
N ALA A 192 -2.67 -9.74 21.86
CA ALA A 192 -3.50 -10.69 21.12
C ALA A 192 -4.95 -10.18 20.97
N GLU A 193 -5.56 -9.66 22.03
CA GLU A 193 -6.89 -9.03 21.98
C GLU A 193 -6.92 -7.85 21.01
N LYS A 194 -5.90 -6.98 21.04
CA LYS A 194 -5.79 -5.86 20.08
C LYS A 194 -5.66 -6.35 18.63
N MET A 195 -4.95 -7.46 18.38
CA MET A 195 -4.86 -8.04 17.04
C MET A 195 -6.18 -8.67 16.59
N ARG A 196 -6.91 -9.34 17.48
CA ARG A 196 -8.27 -9.84 17.20
C ARG A 196 -9.22 -8.70 16.85
N HIS A 197 -9.21 -7.63 17.65
CA HIS A 197 -9.98 -6.41 17.37
C HIS A 197 -9.61 -5.77 16.02
N ALA A 198 -8.32 -5.62 15.73
CA ALA A 198 -7.85 -5.09 14.45
C ALA A 198 -8.36 -5.91 13.26
N LEU A 199 -8.30 -7.24 13.38
CA LEU A 199 -8.78 -8.15 12.35
C LEU A 199 -10.31 -8.03 12.19
N GLU A 200 -11.08 -7.99 13.28
CA GLU A 200 -12.54 -7.83 13.24
C GLU A 200 -13.01 -6.59 12.49
N ILE A 201 -12.34 -5.44 12.69
CA ILE A 201 -12.76 -4.17 12.08
C ILE A 201 -12.26 -4.00 10.64
N LEU A 202 -11.14 -4.65 10.26
CA LEU A 202 -10.56 -4.52 8.91
C LEU A 202 -11.02 -5.62 7.94
N TRP A 203 -11.31 -6.82 8.46
CA TRP A 203 -11.72 -7.96 7.63
C TRP A 203 -12.91 -7.67 6.69
N PRO A 204 -13.93 -6.88 7.08
CA PRO A 204 -15.05 -6.56 6.19
C PRO A 204 -14.61 -5.93 4.86
N TYR A 205 -13.50 -5.20 4.81
CA TYR A 205 -13.03 -4.50 3.61
C TYR A 205 -12.19 -5.39 2.67
N THR A 206 -11.83 -6.60 3.08
CA THR A 206 -11.00 -7.50 2.26
C THR A 206 -11.66 -7.92 0.95
N GLY A 207 -13.00 -7.93 0.90
CA GLY A 207 -13.76 -8.35 -0.27
C GLY A 207 -13.57 -7.46 -1.48
N GLU A 208 -13.45 -6.14 -1.26
CA GLU A 208 -13.29 -5.14 -2.31
C GLU A 208 -12.05 -5.36 -3.16
N MET A 209 -10.94 -5.77 -2.53
CA MET A 209 -9.64 -5.95 -3.20
C MET A 209 -9.68 -7.01 -4.32
N PHE A 210 -10.70 -7.87 -4.33
CA PHE A 210 -10.84 -8.98 -5.28
C PHE A 210 -12.04 -8.81 -6.22
N GLN A 211 -12.66 -7.63 -6.24
CA GLN A 211 -13.75 -7.33 -7.16
C GLN A 211 -13.17 -7.01 -8.54
N ASP A 212 -13.65 -7.76 -9.54
CA ASP A 212 -13.29 -7.50 -10.93
C ASP A 212 -14.20 -6.40 -11.50
N GLU A 213 -13.59 -5.37 -12.05
CA GLU A 213 -14.24 -4.34 -12.86
C GLU A 213 -14.11 -4.60 -14.36
N GLU A 214 -15.00 -4.03 -15.17
CA GLU A 214 -15.02 -4.18 -16.64
C GLU A 214 -13.65 -3.84 -17.27
N MET A 215 -13.00 -2.79 -16.79
CA MET A 215 -11.68 -2.35 -17.26
C MET A 215 -10.60 -3.44 -17.19
N HIS A 216 -10.64 -4.34 -16.20
CA HIS A 216 -9.64 -5.40 -16.09
C HIS A 216 -9.75 -6.39 -17.25
N SER A 217 -10.98 -6.65 -17.71
CA SER A 217 -11.22 -7.53 -18.85
C SER A 217 -10.90 -6.87 -20.18
N GLU A 218 -11.15 -5.56 -20.31
CA GLU A 218 -10.86 -4.79 -21.53
C GLU A 218 -9.36 -4.59 -21.76
N LEU A 219 -8.60 -4.40 -20.68
CA LEU A 219 -7.15 -4.20 -20.71
C LEU A 219 -6.34 -5.49 -20.96
N GLY A 220 -6.97 -6.66 -20.84
CA GLY A 220 -6.33 -7.95 -21.10
C GLY A 220 -5.01 -8.10 -20.35
N ASP A 221 -3.93 -8.42 -21.07
CA ASP A 221 -2.60 -8.67 -20.48
C ASP A 221 -1.91 -7.41 -19.89
N VAL A 222 -2.53 -6.22 -19.98
CA VAL A 222 -2.03 -5.02 -19.30
C VAL A 222 -2.41 -5.02 -17.81
N ALA A 223 -3.62 -5.46 -17.49
CA ALA A 223 -4.17 -5.43 -16.14
C ALA A 223 -4.25 -6.84 -15.53
N VAL A 224 -4.19 -6.90 -14.20
CA VAL A 224 -4.42 -8.15 -13.47
C VAL A 224 -5.87 -8.19 -13.03
N LEU A 225 -6.54 -9.31 -13.30
CA LEU A 225 -7.88 -9.60 -12.77
C LEU A 225 -7.79 -9.80 -11.24
N PRO A 226 -8.33 -8.90 -10.39
CA PRO A 226 -8.10 -8.97 -8.94
C PRO A 226 -8.58 -10.29 -8.31
N SER A 227 -9.70 -10.85 -8.78
CA SER A 227 -10.23 -12.13 -8.31
C SER A 227 -9.25 -13.29 -8.48
N SER A 228 -8.36 -13.23 -9.47
CA SER A 228 -7.35 -14.27 -9.71
C SER A 228 -6.29 -14.37 -8.61
N LEU A 229 -6.14 -13.33 -7.80
CA LEU A 229 -5.18 -13.26 -6.69
C LEU A 229 -5.73 -13.88 -5.40
N ARG A 230 -7.06 -14.10 -5.33
CA ARG A 230 -7.78 -14.44 -4.11
C ARG A 230 -7.27 -15.71 -3.45
N GLU A 231 -7.08 -16.77 -4.22
CA GLU A 231 -6.67 -18.08 -3.69
C GLU A 231 -5.28 -18.01 -3.04
N ALA A 232 -4.32 -17.36 -3.70
CA ALA A 232 -2.97 -17.20 -3.18
C ALA A 232 -2.97 -16.29 -1.93
N TRP A 233 -3.75 -15.21 -1.96
CA TRP A 233 -3.88 -14.31 -0.82
C TRP A 233 -4.51 -15.00 0.39
N ASP A 234 -5.61 -15.73 0.20
CA ASP A 234 -6.29 -16.49 1.26
C ASP A 234 -5.36 -17.54 1.89
N ALA A 235 -4.58 -18.26 1.07
CA ALA A 235 -3.63 -19.25 1.57
C ALA A 235 -2.57 -18.60 2.47
N GLU A 236 -2.03 -17.46 2.04
CA GLU A 236 -0.95 -16.79 2.74
C GLU A 236 -1.43 -16.10 4.03
N ILE A 237 -2.49 -15.31 3.96
CA ILE A 237 -3.05 -14.64 5.14
C ILE A 237 -3.49 -15.66 6.19
N THR A 238 -4.10 -16.78 5.77
CA THR A 238 -4.51 -17.86 6.68
C THR A 238 -3.29 -18.48 7.38
N SER A 239 -2.20 -18.69 6.65
CA SER A 239 -0.95 -19.21 7.23
C SER A 239 -0.39 -18.25 8.29
N VAL A 240 -0.30 -16.96 7.98
CA VAL A 240 0.23 -15.94 8.91
C VAL A 240 -0.66 -15.80 10.15
N LEU A 241 -1.98 -15.76 9.97
CA LEU A 241 -2.92 -15.66 11.09
C LEU A 241 -2.86 -16.90 11.99
N ALA A 242 -2.78 -18.11 11.41
CA ALA A 242 -2.63 -19.34 12.17
C ALA A 242 -1.32 -19.35 12.98
N GLU A 243 -0.21 -18.90 12.39
CA GLU A 243 1.06 -18.75 13.10
C GLU A 243 0.95 -17.70 14.22
N ALA A 244 0.25 -16.58 14.00
CA ALA A 244 0.00 -15.56 15.01
C ALA A 244 -0.99 -15.99 16.11
N GLY A 245 -1.62 -17.17 16.02
CA GLY A 245 -2.65 -17.62 16.96
C GLY A 245 -3.99 -16.88 16.81
N LEU A 246 -4.27 -16.34 15.62
CA LEU A 246 -5.47 -15.57 15.29
C LEU A 246 -6.38 -16.40 14.38
N GLU A 247 -7.70 -16.20 14.51
CA GLU A 247 -8.69 -16.84 13.65
C GLU A 247 -9.35 -15.80 12.74
N ILE A 248 -9.65 -16.21 11.50
CA ILE A 248 -10.41 -15.37 10.57
C ILE A 248 -11.80 -15.07 11.17
N PRO A 249 -12.21 -13.79 11.25
CA PRO A 249 -13.50 -13.42 11.80
C PRO A 249 -14.64 -14.00 10.97
N LYS A 250 -15.76 -14.29 11.65
CA LYS A 250 -17.02 -14.70 10.99
C LYS A 250 -17.85 -13.50 10.50
N SER A 251 -17.29 -12.28 10.58
CA SER A 251 -17.97 -11.08 10.12
C SER A 251 -18.23 -11.16 8.61
N GLY A 252 -19.35 -10.55 8.19
CA GLY A 252 -19.63 -10.38 6.77
C GLY A 252 -18.68 -9.36 6.14
N LEU A 253 -18.61 -9.38 4.81
CA LEU A 253 -17.92 -8.35 4.04
C LEU A 253 -18.76 -7.07 4.02
N ALA A 254 -18.08 -5.92 4.02
CA ALA A 254 -18.69 -4.63 3.81
C ALA A 254 -19.09 -4.49 2.32
N MET A 255 -20.12 -3.68 2.08
CA MET A 255 -20.42 -3.19 0.74
C MET A 255 -19.51 -1.98 0.48
N ALA A 256 -18.27 -2.24 0.07
CA ALA A 256 -17.27 -1.24 -0.25
C ALA A 256 -17.16 -1.06 -1.77
N HIS A 257 -17.12 0.21 -2.20
CA HIS A 257 -17.22 0.65 -3.59
C HIS A 257 -16.26 1.82 -3.88
N GLY A 258 -15.11 1.88 -3.20
CA GLY A 258 -14.10 2.93 -3.34
C GLY A 258 -13.55 3.07 -4.76
N ARG A 259 -13.47 1.97 -5.53
CA ARG A 259 -13.17 2.01 -6.97
C ARG A 259 -14.14 2.85 -7.79
N ALA A 260 -15.39 2.96 -7.34
CA ALA A 260 -16.44 3.76 -7.98
C ALA A 260 -16.55 5.19 -7.40
N GLY A 261 -15.59 5.63 -6.57
CA GLY A 261 -15.65 6.93 -5.89
C GLY A 261 -16.60 6.95 -4.68
N GLU A 262 -17.11 5.80 -4.26
CA GLU A 262 -17.98 5.68 -3.09
C GLU A 262 -17.14 5.28 -1.86
N HIS A 263 -16.59 6.29 -1.19
CA HIS A 263 -15.71 6.12 -0.03
C HIS A 263 -16.47 6.12 1.31
N SER A 264 -15.79 5.72 2.38
CA SER A 264 -16.30 5.91 3.74
C SER A 264 -16.17 7.38 4.15
N GLU A 265 -16.79 7.75 5.27
CA GLU A 265 -16.71 9.10 5.84
C GLU A 265 -15.27 9.54 6.19
N HIS A 266 -14.31 8.61 6.14
CA HIS A 266 -12.92 8.87 6.45
C HIS A 266 -12.16 9.61 5.34
N MET A 267 -12.55 9.42 4.07
CA MET A 267 -11.82 10.00 2.93
C MET A 267 -11.79 11.53 2.99
N GLY A 268 -12.95 12.16 3.21
CA GLY A 268 -13.03 13.62 3.32
C GLY A 268 -12.08 14.23 4.37
N TYR A 269 -11.83 13.55 5.49
CA TYR A 269 -10.85 14.01 6.49
C TYR A 269 -9.40 13.90 6.00
N ILE A 270 -9.08 12.81 5.29
CA ILE A 270 -7.75 12.60 4.70
C ILE A 270 -7.46 13.68 3.67
N LEU A 271 -8.38 13.90 2.73
CA LEU A 271 -8.22 14.88 1.65
C LEU A 271 -8.18 16.32 2.18
N ALA A 272 -9.00 16.65 3.18
CA ALA A 272 -8.98 17.96 3.80
C ALA A 272 -7.61 18.32 4.39
N GLU A 273 -6.90 17.36 5.01
CA GLU A 273 -5.55 17.56 5.53
C GLU A 273 -4.51 17.58 4.40
N MET A 274 -4.56 16.58 3.51
CA MET A 274 -3.60 16.40 2.42
C MET A 274 -3.57 17.57 1.43
N GLN A 275 -4.74 18.15 1.11
CA GLN A 275 -4.88 19.12 0.02
C GLN A 275 -4.91 20.59 0.49
N VAL A 276 -4.94 20.84 1.82
CA VAL A 276 -5.20 22.19 2.37
C VAL A 276 -4.24 23.26 1.85
N LEU A 277 -2.94 22.94 1.74
CA LEU A 277 -1.93 23.93 1.37
C LEU A 277 -2.01 24.27 -0.13
N ALA A 278 -2.13 23.24 -0.97
CA ALA A 278 -2.29 23.39 -2.42
C ALA A 278 -3.56 24.18 -2.75
N ARG A 279 -4.70 23.82 -2.15
CA ARG A 279 -5.99 24.51 -2.38
C ARG A 279 -6.01 25.95 -1.88
N LYS A 280 -5.28 26.25 -0.80
CA LYS A 280 -5.17 27.62 -0.26
C LYS A 280 -4.26 28.53 -1.11
N HIS A 281 -3.33 27.95 -1.86
CA HIS A 281 -2.38 28.69 -2.68
C HIS A 281 -2.32 28.18 -4.14
N PRO A 282 -3.41 28.32 -4.93
CA PRO A 282 -3.44 27.83 -6.30
C PRO A 282 -2.34 28.46 -7.16
N GLY A 283 -1.62 27.63 -7.93
CA GLY A 283 -0.55 28.06 -8.83
C GLY A 283 0.81 28.31 -8.17
N ALA A 284 0.96 28.04 -6.87
CA ALA A 284 2.27 28.03 -6.22
C ALA A 284 3.13 26.84 -6.67
N SER A 285 4.45 27.02 -6.70
CA SER A 285 5.44 25.97 -6.97
C SER A 285 6.27 25.68 -5.71
N TRP A 286 6.57 24.41 -5.46
CA TRP A 286 7.32 23.92 -4.29
C TRP A 286 8.59 23.17 -4.70
#